data_AF-A0AA42KTG7-F1
#
_entry.id   AF-A0AA42KTG7-F1
#
_cell.length_a   1.000
_cell.length_b   1.000
_cell.length_c   1.000
_cell.angle_alpha   90.00
_cell.angle_beta   90.00
_cell.angle_gamma   90.00
#
_symmetry.space_group_name_H-M   'P 1'
#
loop_
_entity.id
_entity.type
_entity.pdbx_description
1 polymer ?
#
loop_
_entity_poly.entity_id
_entity_poly.type
_entity_poly.pdbx_seq_one_letter_code
_entity_poly.pdbx_strand_id
1 'polypeptide(L)'
;MLTIYTDDHRLHHGQHELIGGQFTPCFEKPSRADMVLDRAKAVKLGNIQAPRDFGLEPILRVHSEGFVRFLQHAWRDWLATGRTHDMLPICWPTRRLRQKEPDSIDGRLGYYSLDAGAPITAGTWQAVLSSVNVAMTGQAEL
;
A
#
# COMPACT_ATOMS: atom_id res chain seq x y z
N MET A 1 21.33 -0.33 -16.79
CA MET A 1 19.90 0.00 -16.59
C MET A 1 19.76 0.74 -15.28
N LEU A 2 19.12 1.92 -15.29
CA LEU A 2 18.85 2.72 -14.09
C LEU A 2 17.87 1.98 -13.17
N THR A 3 18.10 2.03 -11.86
CA THR A 3 17.20 1.48 -10.82
C THR A 3 16.71 2.62 -9.93
N ILE A 4 15.40 2.74 -9.72
CA ILE A 4 14.83 3.69 -8.75
C ILE A 4 14.43 2.91 -7.49
N TYR A 5 14.86 3.40 -6.32
CA TYR A 5 14.68 2.72 -5.03
C TYR A 5 14.51 3.72 -3.89
N THR A 6 13.71 3.36 -2.89
CA THR A 6 13.56 4.09 -1.61
C THR A 6 13.45 3.08 -0.47
N ASP A 7 13.98 3.38 0.71
CA ASP A 7 13.78 2.55 1.91
C ASP A 7 12.40 2.74 2.55
N ASP A 8 11.59 3.69 2.08
CA ASP A 8 10.24 3.95 2.59
C ASP A 8 9.30 2.74 2.43
N HIS A 9 9.62 1.77 1.55
CA HIS A 9 8.87 0.51 1.46
C HIS A 9 8.78 -0.21 2.81
N ARG A 10 9.78 -0.04 3.68
CA ARG A 10 9.84 -0.65 5.02
C ARG A 10 8.74 -0.16 5.95
N LEU A 11 8.15 1.01 5.66
CA LEU A 11 7.04 1.56 6.44
C LEU A 11 5.77 0.72 6.30
N HIS A 12 5.65 -0.06 5.22
CA HIS A 12 4.60 -1.06 5.08
C HIS A 12 5.14 -2.42 5.54
N HIS A 13 4.82 -2.81 6.77
CA HIS A 13 5.25 -4.09 7.32
C HIS A 13 4.14 -4.72 8.17
N GLY A 14 3.18 -5.33 7.47
CA GLY A 14 2.08 -6.07 8.08
C GLY A 14 2.55 -7.25 8.92
N GLN A 15 1.88 -7.49 10.04
CA GLN A 15 2.16 -8.62 10.91
C GLN A 15 1.58 -9.91 10.36
N HIS A 16 0.34 -9.86 9.87
CA HIS A 16 -0.39 -11.02 9.41
C HIS A 16 -1.26 -10.75 8.19
N GLU A 17 -1.46 -11.79 7.40
CA GLU A 17 -2.39 -11.88 6.28
C GLU A 17 -3.30 -13.10 6.47
N LEU A 18 -4.53 -13.04 5.92
CA LEU A 18 -5.47 -14.16 5.99
C LEU A 18 -5.26 -15.10 4.80
N ILE A 19 -4.68 -16.29 5.06
CA ILE A 19 -4.39 -17.30 4.04
C ILE A 19 -5.04 -18.62 4.44
N GLY A 20 -5.90 -19.17 3.56
CA GLY A 20 -6.55 -20.45 3.81
C GLY A 20 -7.40 -20.50 5.09
N GLY A 21 -7.89 -19.35 5.57
CA GLY A 21 -8.63 -19.23 6.82
C GLY A 21 -7.77 -19.10 8.08
N GLN A 22 -6.45 -18.90 7.95
CA GLN A 22 -5.52 -18.73 9.07
C GLN A 22 -4.74 -17.41 8.95
N PHE A 23 -4.43 -16.80 10.10
CA PHE A 23 -3.49 -15.68 10.16
C PHE A 23 -2.06 -16.20 10.05
N THR A 24 -1.40 -15.82 8.96
CA THR A 24 -0.02 -16.21 8.64
C THR A 24 0.84 -14.96 8.57
N PRO A 25 2.14 -15.00 8.91
CA PRO A 25 3.02 -13.86 8.65
C PRO A 25 2.97 -13.42 7.18
N CYS A 26 2.91 -12.11 6.92
CA CYS A 26 2.80 -11.55 5.56
C CYS A 26 3.88 -12.11 4.62
N PHE A 27 3.53 -12.55 3.41
CA PHE A 27 4.55 -12.95 2.42
C PHE A 27 5.24 -11.73 1.80
N GLU A 28 4.49 -10.63 1.62
CA GLU A 28 5.03 -9.33 1.21
C GLU A 28 5.77 -8.70 2.40
N LYS A 29 7.09 -8.91 2.45
CA LYS A 29 7.96 -8.39 3.52
C LYS A 29 9.02 -7.45 2.94
N PRO A 30 9.50 -6.46 3.73
CA PRO A 30 10.57 -5.56 3.30
C PRO A 30 11.83 -6.26 2.78
N SER A 31 12.15 -7.45 3.30
CA SER A 31 13.30 -8.25 2.84
C SER A 31 13.26 -8.60 1.36
N ARG A 32 12.08 -8.60 0.71
CA ARG A 32 11.95 -8.85 -0.73
C ARG A 32 12.64 -7.77 -1.55
N ALA A 33 12.45 -6.50 -1.18
CA ALA A 33 13.10 -5.38 -1.85
C ALA A 33 14.61 -5.39 -1.60
N ASP A 34 15.06 -5.79 -0.40
CA ASP A 34 16.47 -5.96 -0.06
C ASP A 34 17.15 -6.98 -0.98
N MET A 35 16.54 -8.16 -1.16
CA MET A 35 17.07 -9.21 -2.05
C MET A 35 17.22 -8.72 -3.50
N VAL A 36 16.24 -7.96 -4.01
CA VAL A 36 16.30 -7.40 -5.37
C VAL A 36 17.39 -6.33 -5.48
N LEU A 37 17.46 -5.42 -4.51
CA LEU A 37 18.48 -4.37 -4.47
C LEU A 37 19.89 -4.95 -4.38
N ASP A 38 20.10 -5.95 -3.53
CA ASP A 38 21.38 -6.63 -3.35
C ASP A 38 21.80 -7.31 -4.65
N ARG A 39 20.86 -7.97 -5.33
CA ARG A 39 21.15 -8.58 -6.64
C ARG A 39 21.51 -7.53 -7.68
N ALA A 40 20.76 -6.43 -7.77
CA ALA A 40 21.04 -5.34 -8.70
C ALA A 40 22.43 -4.73 -8.49
N LYS A 41 22.83 -4.53 -7.22
CA LYS A 41 24.18 -4.09 -6.83
C LYS A 41 25.24 -5.12 -7.21
N ALA A 42 25.04 -6.39 -6.89
CA ALA A 42 26.00 -7.47 -7.11
C ALA A 42 26.35 -7.65 -8.59
N VAL A 43 25.37 -7.50 -9.49
CA VAL A 43 25.61 -7.58 -10.95
C VAL A 43 26.00 -6.24 -11.57
N LYS A 44 26.11 -5.17 -10.78
CA LYS A 44 26.37 -3.80 -11.26
C LYS A 44 25.40 -3.39 -12.38
N LEU A 45 24.11 -3.62 -12.16
CA LEU A 45 23.06 -3.44 -13.16
C LEU A 45 23.01 -2.00 -13.72
N GLY A 46 23.35 -1.03 -12.90
CA GLY A 46 23.47 0.39 -13.24
C GLY A 46 23.38 1.26 -11.98
N ASN A 47 23.21 2.56 -12.19
CA ASN A 47 23.03 3.51 -11.08
C ASN A 47 21.73 3.24 -10.33
N ILE A 48 21.75 3.50 -9.02
CA ILE A 48 20.57 3.46 -8.15
C ILE A 48 20.28 4.89 -7.72
N GLN A 49 19.04 5.34 -7.87
CA GLN A 49 18.61 6.69 -7.52
C GLN A 49 17.35 6.68 -6.65
N ALA A 50 17.20 7.71 -5.83
CA ALA A 50 16.00 7.97 -5.05
C ALA A 50 14.88 8.48 -5.97
N PRO A 51 13.60 8.22 -5.63
CA PRO A 51 12.48 8.76 -6.39
C PRO A 51 12.33 10.27 -6.18
N ARG A 52 11.75 10.94 -7.18
CA ARG A 52 11.26 12.32 -7.08
C ARG A 52 9.80 12.33 -6.61
N ASP A 53 9.38 13.41 -5.96
CA ASP A 53 7.97 13.60 -5.61
C ASP A 53 7.18 14.15 -6.80
N PHE A 54 6.08 13.48 -7.16
CA PHE A 54 5.17 13.89 -8.22
C PHE A 54 3.79 14.35 -7.69
N GLY A 55 3.60 14.38 -6.38
CA GLY A 55 2.33 14.75 -5.75
C GLY A 55 1.18 13.80 -6.10
N LEU A 56 -0.06 14.26 -5.87
CA LEU A 56 -1.26 13.45 -6.08
C LEU A 56 -1.81 13.48 -7.51
N GLU A 57 -1.38 14.41 -8.34
CA GLU A 57 -1.93 14.57 -9.70
C GLU A 57 -1.85 13.27 -10.52
N PRO A 58 -0.69 12.57 -10.62
CA PRO A 58 -0.63 11.33 -11.39
C PRO A 58 -1.49 10.22 -10.81
N ILE A 59 -1.65 10.17 -9.48
CA ILE A 59 -2.44 9.17 -8.76
C ILE A 59 -3.93 9.35 -9.08
N LEU A 60 -4.41 10.60 -9.05
CA LEU A 60 -5.81 10.94 -9.29
C LEU A 60 -6.24 10.78 -10.75
N ARG A 61 -5.30 10.65 -11.69
CA ARG A 61 -5.60 10.26 -13.08
C ARG A 61 -6.03 8.80 -13.23
N VAL A 62 -5.71 7.94 -12.25
CA VAL A 62 -5.98 6.50 -12.29
C VAL A 62 -6.95 6.07 -11.19
N HIS A 63 -6.83 6.64 -10.00
CA HIS A 63 -7.63 6.28 -8.82
C HIS A 63 -8.68 7.33 -8.52
N SER A 64 -9.84 6.90 -8.01
CA SER A 64 -10.87 7.83 -7.56
C SER A 64 -10.42 8.62 -6.34
N GLU A 65 -10.85 9.87 -6.25
CA GLU A 65 -10.57 10.74 -5.09
C GLU A 65 -11.00 10.11 -3.77
N GLY A 66 -12.14 9.41 -3.76
CA GLY A 66 -12.65 8.72 -2.57
C GLY A 66 -11.70 7.64 -2.07
N PHE A 67 -11.15 6.83 -2.98
CA PHE A 67 -10.19 5.79 -2.62
C PHE A 67 -8.88 6.36 -2.07
N VAL A 68 -8.35 7.39 -2.75
CA VAL A 68 -7.12 8.07 -2.30
C VAL A 68 -7.32 8.71 -0.93
N ARG A 69 -8.44 9.42 -0.72
CA ARG A 69 -8.81 10.00 0.56
C ARG A 69 -8.97 8.93 1.64
N PHE A 70 -9.57 7.79 1.33
CA PHE A 70 -9.67 6.69 2.27
C PHE A 70 -8.29 6.22 2.72
N LEU A 71 -7.39 5.85 1.80
CA LEU A 71 -6.04 5.37 2.14
C LEU A 71 -5.24 6.38 2.97
N GLN A 72 -5.34 7.67 2.64
CA GLN A 72 -4.65 8.74 3.37
C GLN A 72 -5.08 8.84 4.84
N HIS A 73 -6.34 8.51 5.15
CA HIS A 73 -6.91 8.70 6.48
C HIS A 73 -7.20 7.39 7.23
N ALA A 74 -7.13 6.23 6.54
CA ALA A 74 -7.65 4.96 7.05
C ALA A 74 -7.06 4.60 8.41
N TRP A 75 -5.74 4.68 8.55
CA TRP A 75 -5.05 4.33 9.80
C TRP A 75 -5.40 5.27 10.95
N ARG A 76 -5.46 6.58 10.70
CA ARG A 76 -5.87 7.57 11.72
C ARG A 76 -7.30 7.29 12.19
N ASP A 77 -8.22 7.08 11.25
CA ASP A 77 -9.63 6.84 11.55
C ASP A 77 -9.83 5.49 12.26
N TRP A 78 -8.95 4.50 11.98
CA TRP A 78 -8.90 3.22 12.70
C TRP A 78 -8.41 3.36 14.14
N LEU A 79 -7.33 4.12 14.38
CA LEU A 79 -6.83 4.41 15.72
C LEU A 79 -7.88 5.17 16.55
N ALA A 80 -8.65 6.05 15.92
CA ALA A 80 -9.71 6.81 16.59
C ALA A 80 -10.82 5.93 17.18
N THR A 81 -10.95 4.66 16.75
CA THR A 81 -11.87 3.70 17.36
C THR A 81 -11.25 2.90 18.52
N GLY A 82 -10.04 3.27 18.97
CA GLY A 82 -9.32 2.59 20.06
C GLY A 82 -8.59 1.30 19.66
N ARG A 83 -8.48 0.99 18.36
CA ARG A 83 -7.75 -0.18 17.85
C ARG A 83 -6.30 0.16 17.59
N THR A 84 -5.40 -0.80 17.77
CA THR A 84 -3.94 -0.59 17.62
C THR A 84 -3.25 -1.64 16.75
N HIS A 85 -3.99 -2.64 16.26
CA HIS A 85 -3.50 -3.68 15.37
C HIS A 85 -3.77 -3.32 13.90
N ASP A 86 -3.13 -4.04 12.99
CA ASP A 86 -3.33 -3.92 11.55
C ASP A 86 -4.81 -4.01 11.13
N MET A 87 -5.16 -3.32 10.05
CA MET A 87 -6.52 -3.25 9.53
C MET A 87 -6.76 -4.38 8.54
N LEU A 88 -7.79 -5.19 8.78
CA LEU A 88 -8.27 -6.19 7.83
C LEU A 88 -9.79 -6.07 7.66
N PRO A 89 -10.30 -6.09 6.41
CA PRO A 89 -11.72 -6.05 6.14
C PRO A 89 -12.43 -7.32 6.60
N ILE A 90 -13.69 -7.17 7.02
CA ILE A 90 -14.55 -8.28 7.46
C ILE A 90 -15.85 -8.40 6.66
N CYS A 91 -16.16 -7.41 5.81
CA CYS A 91 -17.38 -7.37 5.00
C CYS A 91 -17.13 -6.58 3.71
N TRP A 92 -17.90 -6.88 2.65
CA TRP A 92 -17.75 -6.24 1.33
C TRP A 92 -19.12 -5.96 0.71
N PRO A 93 -19.25 -4.90 -0.12
CA PRO A 93 -20.49 -4.60 -0.86
C PRO A 93 -20.66 -5.55 -2.06
N THR A 94 -20.93 -6.83 -1.77
CA THR A 94 -21.12 -7.89 -2.77
C THR A 94 -22.42 -7.73 -3.58
N ARG A 95 -22.70 -8.69 -4.47
CA ARG A 95 -23.85 -8.68 -5.39
C ARG A 95 -25.15 -8.30 -4.68
N ARG A 96 -25.90 -7.37 -5.29
CA ARG A 96 -27.20 -6.85 -4.82
C ARG A 96 -27.13 -5.93 -3.59
N LEU A 97 -25.97 -5.71 -2.99
CA LEU A 97 -25.79 -4.67 -1.99
C LEU A 97 -25.62 -3.30 -2.65
N ARG A 98 -26.04 -2.25 -1.93
CA ARG A 98 -25.89 -0.86 -2.39
C ARG A 98 -24.42 -0.51 -2.51
N GLN A 99 -24.03 0.04 -3.66
CA GLN A 99 -22.69 0.56 -3.91
C GLN A 99 -22.60 2.00 -3.41
N LYS A 100 -22.73 2.17 -2.09
CA LYS A 100 -22.63 3.46 -1.40
C LYS A 100 -21.54 3.37 -0.34
N GLU A 101 -20.59 4.31 -0.37
CA GLU A 101 -19.54 4.43 0.65
C GLU A 101 -20.18 4.54 2.05
N PRO A 102 -19.87 3.62 2.99
CA PRO A 102 -20.35 3.71 4.37
C PRO A 102 -19.62 4.78 5.17
N ASP A 103 -20.19 5.23 6.29
CA ASP A 103 -19.54 6.20 7.17
C ASP A 103 -18.53 5.55 8.13
N SER A 104 -18.79 4.29 8.54
CA SER A 104 -17.91 3.57 9.48
C SER A 104 -16.59 3.17 8.83
N ILE A 105 -15.50 3.16 9.61
CA ILE A 105 -14.17 2.78 9.10
C ILE A 105 -14.14 1.32 8.59
N ASP A 106 -14.80 0.39 9.27
CA ASP A 106 -14.92 -1.00 8.84
C ASP A 106 -15.69 -1.14 7.53
N GLY A 107 -16.76 -0.35 7.37
CA GLY A 107 -17.54 -0.31 6.13
C GLY A 107 -16.75 0.27 4.97
N ARG A 108 -15.99 1.35 5.18
CA ARG A 108 -15.09 1.93 4.16
C ARG A 108 -13.95 0.98 3.79
N LEU A 109 -13.36 0.31 4.77
CA LEU A 109 -12.32 -0.70 4.55
C LEU A 109 -12.84 -1.84 3.66
N GLY A 110 -14.06 -2.32 3.92
CA GLY A 110 -14.75 -3.27 3.07
C GLY A 110 -15.11 -2.73 1.68
N TYR A 111 -15.56 -1.48 1.59
CA TYR A 111 -15.95 -0.83 0.34
C TYR A 111 -14.78 -0.63 -0.62
N TYR A 112 -13.59 -0.34 -0.09
CA TYR A 112 -12.37 -0.09 -0.86
C TYR A 112 -11.42 -1.29 -0.96
N SER A 113 -11.87 -2.49 -0.63
CA SER A 113 -11.10 -3.73 -0.74
C SER A 113 -11.88 -4.82 -1.47
N LEU A 114 -11.18 -5.90 -1.84
CA LEU A 114 -11.79 -7.08 -2.47
C LEU A 114 -11.51 -8.38 -1.70
N ASP A 115 -10.51 -8.38 -0.82
CA ASP A 115 -10.11 -9.51 0.03
C ASP A 115 -9.56 -9.01 1.37
N ALA A 116 -9.21 -9.93 2.27
CA ALA A 116 -8.59 -9.68 3.57
C ALA A 116 -7.13 -10.19 3.66
N GLY A 117 -6.44 -10.30 2.52
CA GLY A 117 -5.05 -10.74 2.45
C GLY A 117 -4.05 -9.59 2.66
N ALA A 118 -4.43 -8.36 2.36
CA ALA A 118 -3.53 -7.19 2.44
C ALA A 118 -3.89 -6.26 3.60
N PRO A 119 -3.14 -6.27 4.72
CA PRO A 119 -3.40 -5.37 5.84
C PRO A 119 -3.05 -3.91 5.53
N ILE A 120 -3.80 -2.96 6.08
CA ILE A 120 -3.35 -1.56 6.21
C ILE A 120 -2.69 -1.38 7.58
N THR A 121 -1.50 -0.80 7.59
CA THR A 121 -0.65 -0.56 8.76
C THR A 121 -0.35 0.93 8.92
N ALA A 122 0.30 1.31 10.01
CA ALA A 122 0.64 2.69 10.32
C ALA A 122 1.41 3.43 9.22
N GLY A 123 2.32 2.75 8.52
CA GLY A 123 3.17 3.35 7.50
C GLY A 123 2.69 3.11 6.07
N THR A 124 1.57 2.40 5.86
CA THR A 124 1.09 2.02 4.52
C THR A 124 0.95 3.22 3.60
N TRP A 125 0.32 4.32 4.04
CA TRP A 125 0.11 5.50 3.19
C TRP A 125 1.42 6.08 2.65
N GLN A 126 2.43 6.23 3.51
CA GLN A 126 3.72 6.77 3.09
C GLN A 126 4.47 5.81 2.17
N ALA A 127 4.46 4.50 2.46
CA ALA A 127 5.09 3.48 1.63
C ALA A 127 4.47 3.38 0.22
N VAL A 128 3.14 3.47 0.10
CA VAL A 128 2.49 3.40 -1.21
C VAL A 128 2.70 4.68 -2.02
N LEU A 129 2.73 5.85 -1.38
CA LEU A 129 3.09 7.11 -2.05
C LEU A 129 4.53 7.07 -2.58
N SER A 130 5.48 6.61 -1.76
CA SER A 130 6.86 6.48 -2.19
C SER A 130 7.02 5.46 -3.32
N SER A 131 6.24 4.38 -3.30
CA SER A 131 6.19 3.38 -4.38
C SER A 131 5.66 3.96 -5.70
N VAL A 132 4.62 4.80 -5.67
CA VAL A 132 4.17 5.55 -6.85
C VAL A 132 5.28 6.44 -7.38
N ASN A 133 5.95 7.17 -6.50
CA ASN A 133 7.06 8.06 -6.88
C ASN A 133 8.25 7.29 -7.49
N VAL A 134 8.51 6.04 -7.06
CA VAL A 134 9.47 5.13 -7.72
C VAL A 134 9.05 4.86 -9.16
N ALA A 135 7.79 4.49 -9.39
CA ALA A 135 7.27 4.21 -10.73
C ALA A 135 7.31 5.45 -11.65
N MET A 136 6.86 6.60 -11.14
CA MET A 136 6.82 7.86 -11.90
C MET A 136 8.21 8.39 -12.23
N THR A 137 9.18 8.23 -11.33
CA THR A 137 10.57 8.59 -11.62
C THR A 137 11.10 7.72 -12.74
N GLY A 138 10.89 6.40 -12.68
CA GLY A 138 11.30 5.50 -13.76
C GLY A 138 10.66 5.85 -15.11
N GLN A 139 9.37 6.20 -15.12
CA GLN A 139 8.67 6.63 -16.33
C GLN A 139 9.26 7.91 -16.94
N ALA A 140 9.66 8.86 -16.11
CA ALA A 140 10.21 10.14 -16.57
C ALA A 140 11.65 10.04 -17.10
N GLU A 141 12.29 8.88 -16.97
CA GLU A 141 13.63 8.56 -17.51
C GLU A 141 13.56 7.73 -18.81
N LEU A 142 12.35 7.44 -19.31
CA LEU A 142 12.10 6.83 -20.63
C LEU A 142 12.16 7.90 -21.74
#